data_AF-A0A7G6VW37-F1
#
_entry.id   AF-A0A7G6VW37-F1
#
_cell.length_a   1.000
_cell.length_b   1.000
_cell.length_c   1.000
_cell.angle_alpha   90.00
_cell.angle_beta   90.00
_cell.angle_gamma   90.00
#
_symmetry.space_group_name_H-M   'P 1'
#
loop_
_entity.id
_entity.type
_entity.pdbx_description
1 polymer ?
#
loop_
_entity_poly.entity_id
_entity_poly.type
_entity_poly.pdbx_seq_one_letter_code
_entity_poly.pdbx_strand_id
1 'polypeptide(L)' 'MTRGPDGSVQVVRVDGTEYQICASDRQDNCMNPRAAGLAWGDRPLRYWPAETASER' A
#
# COMPACT_ATOMS: atom_id res chain seq x y z
N MET A 1 -6.21 -8.10 12.54
CA MET A 1 -5.19 -7.29 11.83
C MET A 1 -3.98 -7.19 12.74
N THR A 2 -2.78 -7.45 12.22
CA THR A 2 -1.53 -7.36 12.97
C THR A 2 -0.76 -6.13 12.52
N ARG A 3 -0.22 -5.36 13.47
CA ARG A 3 0.59 -4.18 13.17
C ARG A 3 2.07 -4.45 13.46
N GLY A 4 2.94 -3.86 12.65
CA GLY A 4 4.38 -3.85 12.83
C GLY A 4 4.84 -2.84 13.90
N PRO A 5 6.14 -2.84 14.22
CA PRO A 5 6.74 -1.96 15.22
C PRO A 5 6.67 -0.47 14.83
N ASP A 6 6.53 -0.18 13.53
CA ASP A 6 6.28 1.14 12.95
C ASP A 6 4.80 1.56 12.99
N GLY A 7 3.92 0.71 13.52
CA GLY A 7 2.48 0.94 13.57
C GLY A 7 1.75 0.65 12.25
N SER A 8 2.44 0.22 11.20
CA SER A 8 1.82 -0.17 9.93
C SER A 8 1.12 -1.51 10.07
N VAL A 9 0.00 -1.69 9.38
CA VAL A 9 -0.73 -2.97 9.29
C VAL A 9 0.04 -3.93 8.38
N GLN A 10 0.58 -5.01 8.94
CA GLN A 10 1.30 -6.05 8.19
C GLN A 10 0.39 -7.19 7.73
N VAL A 11 -0.69 -7.48 8.46
CA VAL A 11 -1.60 -8.60 8.16
C VAL A 11 -3.04 -8.18 8.32
N VAL A 12 -3.88 -8.50 7.33
CA VAL A 12 -5.34 -8.34 7.37
C VAL A 12 -6.03 -9.69 7.26
N ARG A 13 -7.23 -9.79 7.83
CA ARG A 13 -8.09 -10.97 7.67
C ARG A 13 -9.27 -10.60 6.78
N VAL A 14 -9.41 -11.29 5.67
CA VAL A 14 -10.50 -11.12 4.70
C VAL A 14 -11.15 -12.48 4.52
N ASP A 15 -12.46 -12.58 4.79
CA ASP A 15 -13.24 -13.83 4.70
C ASP A 15 -12.62 -15.03 5.45
N GLY A 16 -11.98 -14.75 6.59
CA GLY A 16 -11.33 -15.77 7.42
C GLY A 16 -9.91 -16.13 6.99
N THR A 17 -9.45 -15.67 5.82
CA THR A 17 -8.08 -15.87 5.31
C THR A 17 -7.18 -14.71 5.73
N GLU A 18 -5.96 -15.02 6.17
CA GLU A 18 -4.92 -14.05 6.51
C GLU A 18 -4.10 -13.66 5.28
N TYR A 19 -4.07 -12.37 4.97
CA TYR A 19 -3.30 -11.81 3.88
C TYR A 19 -2.22 -10.88 4.43
N GLN A 20 -0.99 -11.08 3.96
CA GLN A 20 0.12 -10.16 4.19
C GLN A 20 -0.09 -8.91 3.34
N ILE A 21 0.10 -7.74 3.92
CA ILE A 21 0.03 -6.46 3.21
C ILE A 21 1.37 -6.16 2.56
N CYS A 22 1.34 -5.63 1.34
CA CYS A 22 2.56 -5.20 0.66
C CYS A 22 3.24 -4.08 1.45
N ALA A 23 4.54 -4.24 1.67
CA ALA A 23 5.39 -3.30 2.39
C ALA A 23 6.64 -2.99 1.57
N SER A 24 7.47 -2.05 2.02
CA SER A 24 8.66 -1.62 1.28
C SER A 24 9.63 -2.78 0.97
N ASP A 25 9.69 -3.79 1.83
CA ASP A 25 10.53 -4.98 1.73
C ASP A 25 9.88 -6.15 0.96
N ARG A 26 8.57 -6.06 0.66
CA ARG A 26 7.83 -7.10 -0.05
C ARG A 26 6.77 -6.51 -0.97
N GLN A 27 7.03 -6.60 -2.28
CA GLN A 27 6.11 -6.18 -3.32
C GLN A 27 5.38 -7.34 -4.02
N ASP A 28 5.90 -8.56 -3.90
CA ASP A 28 5.34 -9.78 -4.50
C ASP A 28 4.55 -10.61 -3.48
N ASN A 29 3.52 -11.33 -3.95
CA ASN A 29 2.70 -12.25 -3.16
C ASN A 29 2.07 -11.63 -1.90
N CYS A 30 1.67 -10.37 -2.00
CA CYS A 30 1.05 -9.61 -0.92
C CYS A 30 -0.19 -8.87 -1.42
N MET A 31 -1.10 -8.56 -0.50
CA MET A 31 -2.30 -7.79 -0.80
C MET A 31 -1.98 -6.30 -0.78
N ASN A 32 -2.43 -5.58 -1.81
CA ASN A 32 -2.28 -4.14 -1.87
C ASN A 32 -3.01 -3.49 -0.68
N PRO A 33 -2.38 -2.55 0.05
CA PRO A 33 -3.00 -1.87 1.18
C PRO A 33 -4.38 -1.28 0.86
N ARG A 34 -4.55 -0.69 -0.33
CA ARG A 34 -5.84 -0.11 -0.75
C ARG A 34 -6.91 -1.18 -0.94
N ALA A 35 -6.55 -2.35 -1.48
CA ALA A 35 -7.46 -3.49 -1.60
C ALA A 35 -7.86 -4.05 -0.23
N ALA A 36 -6.99 -3.91 0.76
CA ALA A 36 -7.25 -4.26 2.16
C ALA A 36 -8.05 -3.18 2.93
N GLY A 37 -8.53 -2.12 2.26
CA GLY A 37 -9.25 -1.01 2.88
C GLY A 37 -8.35 -0.06 3.69
N LEU A 38 -7.03 -0.14 3.51
CA LEU A 38 -6.07 0.77 4.14
C LEU A 38 -5.85 1.98 3.24
N ALA A 39 -5.98 3.19 3.80
CA ALA A 39 -5.75 4.44 3.10
C ALA A 39 -4.25 4.82 2.98
N TRP A 40 -3.37 3.82 2.80
CA TRP A 40 -1.93 4.08 2.68
C TRP A 40 -1.63 4.83 1.39
N GLY A 41 -0.94 5.96 1.52
CA GLY A 41 -0.63 6.81 0.37
C GLY A 41 -1.85 7.50 -0.23
N ASP A 42 -3.01 7.49 0.44
CA ASP A 42 -4.20 8.26 0.04
C ASP A 42 -4.03 9.74 0.38
N ARG A 43 -2.95 10.31 -0.14
CA ARG A 43 -2.61 11.72 -0.01
C ARG A 43 -2.61 12.31 -1.42
N PRO A 44 -3.26 13.47 -1.63
CA PRO A 44 -3.18 14.14 -2.91
C PRO A 44 -1.71 14.41 -3.29
N LEU A 45 -1.41 14.21 -4.57
CA LEU A 45 -0.14 14.64 -5.15
C LEU A 45 0.01 16.13 -4.87
N ARG A 46 1.08 16.52 -4.17
CA ARG A 46 1.34 17.96 -3.90
C ARG A 46 1.68 18.73 -5.17
N TYR A 47 2.22 18.03 -6.16
CA TYR A 47 2.69 18.60 -7.42
C TYR A 47 2.75 17.49 -8.47
N TRP A 48 2.29 17.80 -9.68
CA TRP A 48 2.51 17.01 -10.88
C TRP A 48 3.19 17.93 -11.90
N PRO A 49 4.40 17.60 -12.40
CA PRO A 49 5.05 18.41 -13.43
C PRO A 49 4.18 18.44 -14.70
N ALA A 50 3.90 19.64 -15.20
CA ALA A 50 3.09 19.83 -16.41
C ALA A 50 3.84 19.44 -17.70
N GLU A 51 5.17 19.38 -17.66
CA GLU A 51 5.97 18.77 -18.71
C GLU A 51 5.74 17.26 -18.68
N THR A 52 5.23 16.73 -19.80
CA THR A 52 4.92 15.32 -19.93
C THR A 52 6.18 14.50 -19.65
N ALA A 53 6.03 13.39 -18.92
CA ALA A 53 7.07 12.37 -18.78
C ALA A 53 7.43 11.67 -20.12
N SER A 54 6.99 12.24 -21.26
CA SER A 54 7.10 11.71 -22.61
C SER A 54 8.05 12.53 -23.50
N GLU A 55 8.62 13.62 -22.98
CA GLU A 55 9.64 14.41 -23.70
C GLU A 55 11.04 13.78 -23.53
N ARG A 56 11.24 12.59 -24.10
CA ARG A 56 12.43 12.14 -24.88
C ARG A 56 12.49 10.63 -25.08
#